data_AF-A0A2D9TG82-F1
#
_entry.id   AF-A0A2D9TG82-F1
#
_cell.length_a   1.000
_cell.length_b   1.000
_cell.length_c   1.000
_cell.angle_alpha   90.00
_cell.angle_beta   90.00
_cell.angle_gamma   90.00
#
_symmetry.space_group_name_H-M   'P 1'
#
loop_
_entity.id
_entity.type
_entity.pdbx_description
1 polymer ?
#
loop_
_entity_poly.entity_id
_entity_poly.type
_entity_poly.pdbx_seq_one_letter_code
_entity_poly.pdbx_strand_id
1 'polypeptide(L)'
;MGFMERWNTRGVRVLVGLSLLVGCTSDDAPGSGVRDASGPEVTVYRQPVLREEARHPDLDEGLAAVEVHPERLVFTYRDAPASPPTAGEVVTGTLGGGYLRTIVAVSELAPNRYELLTANAELTDYFADVHFKARFEIPAESWSQPGTDGVGARSDALGGSVNLISAELGKCEFESGAVEVGGSFSPVFEMEVDIGFWDGLEEFRFLVGGNIEVFMELATNEGSVSCSWDRTFSSLQKEFTTTFAVGFVPVTVTHTLVPEGKFTIGGEVTIPGVSFEARGGIGFTGGAVYEDDAWRPVTDATRNGSSSFNIEEGGDVTVTARLTAGVNYQAKLYDALGPQMNLGPFISGEAHSDFCDWDTKAEIGLQLNIGARVDVPVIDYSLYEYNSGPIDLITGAIAQGEGTWAWCGGDAGTEDPCSVFSDCDSCASSAGVACGWCDGTCMAETRQGECGGTFVDSRSECVDCSGYGDCGSCVGNGYCGWCPGMGCVNDESPEAAMCSGYQPATCM
;
A
#
# COMPACT_ATOMS: atom_id res chain seq x y z
N MET A 1 -69.60 -37.27 -32.43
CA MET A 1 -70.77 -36.36 -32.40
C MET A 1 -70.52 -35.45 -31.22
N GLY A 2 -70.40 -34.13 -31.28
CA GLY A 2 -70.65 -33.08 -32.28
C GLY A 2 -70.56 -31.74 -31.50
N PHE A 3 -70.56 -30.61 -32.22
CA PHE A 3 -70.38 -29.22 -31.76
C PHE A 3 -68.91 -28.83 -31.48
N MET A 4 -68.18 -28.09 -32.32
CA MET A 4 -68.52 -27.07 -33.33
C MET A 4 -69.32 -25.88 -32.78
N GLU A 5 -68.59 -24.85 -32.35
CA GLU A 5 -69.04 -23.46 -32.49
C GLU A 5 -67.87 -22.59 -32.97
N ARG A 6 -68.21 -21.60 -33.77
CA ARG A 6 -67.44 -21.04 -34.87
C ARG A 6 -67.76 -19.53 -34.90
N TRP A 7 -66.85 -18.73 -35.46
CA TRP A 7 -66.97 -17.31 -35.86
C TRP A 7 -66.77 -16.26 -34.74
N ASN A 8 -66.20 -15.07 -34.96
CA ASN A 8 -65.94 -14.37 -36.21
C ASN A 8 -64.81 -13.32 -36.10
N THR A 9 -63.98 -13.32 -37.13
CA THR A 9 -63.15 -12.24 -37.69
C THR A 9 -63.79 -10.85 -37.73
N ARG A 10 -63.02 -9.82 -37.35
CA ARG A 10 -62.88 -8.55 -38.09
C ARG A 10 -61.47 -7.99 -37.91
N GLY A 11 -60.70 -7.96 -39.00
CA GLY A 11 -59.56 -7.08 -39.14
C GLY A 11 -59.98 -5.67 -39.57
N VAL A 12 -59.07 -4.71 -39.46
CA VAL A 12 -58.63 -3.77 -40.51
C VAL A 12 -57.55 -2.83 -39.91
N ARG A 13 -56.34 -2.99 -40.45
CA ARG A 13 -55.32 -2.03 -40.91
C ARG A 13 -55.03 -0.71 -40.17
N VAL A 14 -53.75 -0.60 -39.81
CA VAL A 14 -52.76 0.46 -40.13
C VAL A 14 -53.00 1.86 -39.55
N LEU A 15 -52.12 2.24 -38.62
CA LEU A 15 -51.42 3.53 -38.66
C LEU A 15 -50.09 3.43 -37.91
N VAL A 16 -49.02 3.37 -38.69
CA VAL A 16 -47.64 3.60 -38.26
C VAL A 16 -47.52 5.10 -38.02
N GLY A 17 -47.51 5.49 -36.75
CA GLY A 17 -47.21 6.85 -36.31
C GLY A 17 -45.80 6.88 -35.72
N LEU A 18 -44.81 7.03 -36.60
CA LEU A 18 -43.43 7.33 -36.24
C LEU A 18 -43.36 8.79 -35.77
N SER A 19 -43.46 9.02 -34.47
CA SER A 19 -43.19 10.33 -33.88
C SER A 19 -41.75 10.38 -33.40
N LEU A 20 -40.88 10.87 -34.27
CA LEU A 20 -39.55 11.38 -33.94
C LEU A 20 -39.73 12.60 -33.01
N LEU A 21 -39.52 12.40 -31.72
CA LEU A 21 -39.16 13.48 -30.81
C LEU A 21 -37.64 13.47 -30.66
N VAL A 22 -37.00 14.27 -31.50
CA VAL A 22 -35.64 14.77 -31.28
C VAL A 22 -35.75 15.76 -30.12
N GLY A 23 -35.56 15.25 -28.90
CA GLY A 23 -35.36 16.04 -27.70
C GLY A 23 -33.88 15.94 -27.32
N CYS A 24 -33.21 17.09 -27.25
CA CYS A 24 -31.81 17.23 -26.89
C CYS A 24 -31.46 16.38 -25.67
N THR A 25 -30.55 15.42 -25.84
CA THR A 25 -29.84 14.76 -24.75
C THR A 25 -28.95 15.80 -24.09
N SER A 26 -29.35 16.30 -22.92
CA SER A 26 -28.38 16.77 -21.94
C SER A 26 -27.42 15.60 -21.66
N ASP A 27 -26.12 15.88 -21.67
CA ASP A 27 -25.09 15.05 -21.05
C ASP A 27 -25.36 14.98 -19.55
N ASP A 28 -26.42 14.27 -19.16
CA ASP A 28 -26.62 13.85 -17.78
C ASP A 28 -25.57 12.78 -17.51
N ALA A 29 -24.49 13.23 -16.83
CA ALA A 29 -23.52 12.36 -16.20
C ALA A 29 -24.27 11.19 -15.53
N PRO A 30 -23.78 9.93 -15.67
CA PRO A 30 -24.48 8.76 -15.13
C PRO A 30 -24.83 9.05 -13.67
N GLY A 31 -26.14 9.20 -13.42
CA GLY A 31 -26.65 9.54 -12.10
C GLY A 31 -26.10 8.53 -11.12
N SER A 32 -25.29 9.02 -10.18
CA SER A 32 -24.76 8.28 -9.05
C SER A 32 -25.95 7.89 -8.17
N GLY A 33 -26.63 6.81 -8.55
CA GLY A 33 -27.52 6.10 -7.65
C GLY A 33 -26.66 5.67 -6.48
N VAL A 34 -26.83 6.36 -5.35
CA VAL A 34 -26.35 5.90 -4.05
C VAL A 34 -26.94 4.50 -3.91
N ARG A 35 -26.11 3.47 -4.11
CA ARG A 35 -26.49 2.11 -3.72
C ARG A 35 -26.67 2.19 -2.22
N ASP A 36 -27.91 2.07 -1.75
CA ASP A 36 -28.16 1.75 -0.34
C ASP A 36 -27.21 0.61 -0.01
N ALA A 37 -26.48 0.72 1.10
CA ALA A 37 -25.58 -0.33 1.60
C ALA A 37 -26.41 -1.59 1.80
N SER A 38 -26.55 -2.36 0.72
CA SER A 38 -27.36 -3.54 0.67
C SER A 38 -26.67 -4.54 1.57
N GLY A 39 -27.45 -5.17 2.45
CA GLY A 39 -26.96 -6.30 3.22
C GLY A 39 -26.29 -7.36 2.31
N PRO A 40 -25.68 -8.38 2.91
CA PRO A 40 -24.96 -9.43 2.18
C PRO A 40 -25.77 -9.95 0.99
N GLU A 41 -25.13 -10.03 -0.18
CA GLU A 41 -25.71 -10.62 -1.37
C GLU A 41 -25.57 -12.15 -1.26
N VAL A 42 -26.69 -12.84 -1.05
CA VAL A 42 -26.71 -14.29 -0.88
C VAL A 42 -27.37 -14.94 -2.09
N THR A 43 -26.62 -15.79 -2.76
CA THR A 43 -27.12 -16.67 -3.83
C THR A 43 -27.18 -18.09 -3.29
N VAL A 44 -28.38 -18.68 -3.28
CA VAL A 44 -28.60 -20.08 -2.88
C VAL A 44 -28.75 -20.93 -4.14
N TYR A 45 -27.75 -21.74 -4.44
CA TYR A 45 -27.73 -22.64 -5.60
C TYR A 45 -28.51 -23.93 -5.33
N ARG A 46 -28.37 -24.49 -4.11
CA ARG A 46 -29.16 -25.62 -3.63
C ARG A 46 -29.81 -25.29 -2.28
N GLN A 47 -31.11 -25.56 -2.18
CA GLN A 47 -31.88 -25.26 -0.97
C GLN A 47 -31.39 -26.13 0.20
N PRO A 48 -31.33 -25.57 1.42
CA PRO A 48 -30.85 -26.30 2.57
C PRO A 48 -31.77 -27.47 2.93
N VAL A 49 -31.18 -28.65 3.05
CA VAL A 49 -31.78 -29.84 3.68
C VAL A 49 -31.13 -29.99 5.04
N LEU A 50 -31.93 -30.06 6.10
CA LEU A 50 -31.43 -30.22 7.45
C LEU A 50 -31.25 -31.68 7.84
N ARG A 51 -30.32 -31.93 8.77
CA ARG A 51 -30.20 -33.22 9.47
C ARG A 51 -31.42 -33.46 10.37
N GLU A 52 -31.66 -34.70 10.75
CA GLU A 52 -32.83 -35.07 11.59
C GLU A 52 -32.74 -34.44 12.99
N GLU A 53 -31.53 -34.27 13.49
CA GLU A 53 -31.19 -33.69 14.80
C GLU A 53 -31.17 -32.16 14.78
N ALA A 54 -31.22 -31.54 13.60
CA ALA A 54 -31.13 -30.10 13.45
C ALA A 54 -32.40 -29.40 13.92
N ARG A 55 -32.25 -28.34 14.70
CA ARG A 55 -33.33 -27.51 15.25
C ARG A 55 -33.02 -26.04 15.06
N HIS A 56 -34.06 -25.23 14.86
CA HIS A 56 -33.94 -23.78 14.78
C HIS A 56 -34.85 -23.11 15.81
N PRO A 57 -34.42 -23.05 17.10
CA PRO A 57 -35.26 -22.58 18.20
C PRO A 57 -35.77 -21.15 18.04
N ASP A 58 -35.06 -20.29 17.28
CA ASP A 58 -35.50 -18.92 17.01
C ASP A 58 -36.81 -18.84 16.19
N LEU A 59 -37.24 -19.93 15.54
CA LEU A 59 -38.55 -20.02 14.90
C LEU A 59 -39.67 -20.37 15.88
N ASP A 60 -39.34 -20.78 17.10
CA ASP A 60 -40.33 -21.04 18.13
C ASP A 60 -40.91 -19.71 18.61
N GLU A 61 -42.20 -19.47 18.38
CA GLU A 61 -42.87 -18.21 18.75
C GLU A 61 -42.72 -17.84 20.24
N GLY A 62 -42.44 -18.83 21.08
CA GLY A 62 -42.23 -18.69 22.52
C GLY A 62 -40.81 -18.31 22.94
N LEU A 63 -39.78 -18.46 22.09
CA LEU A 63 -38.41 -18.17 22.50
C LEU A 63 -38.21 -16.66 22.64
N ALA A 64 -37.88 -16.22 23.86
CA ALA A 64 -37.78 -14.80 24.19
C ALA A 64 -36.33 -14.30 24.16
N ALA A 65 -35.39 -15.13 24.62
CA ALA A 65 -33.98 -14.78 24.68
C ALA A 65 -33.09 -16.02 24.69
N VAL A 66 -31.87 -15.86 24.19
CA VAL A 66 -30.79 -16.83 24.30
C VAL A 66 -29.56 -16.13 24.87
N GLU A 67 -29.04 -16.66 25.98
CA GLU A 67 -27.72 -16.27 26.49
C GLU A 67 -26.70 -17.25 25.92
N VAL A 68 -25.81 -16.77 25.05
CA VAL A 68 -24.75 -17.57 24.46
C VAL A 68 -23.52 -17.48 25.35
N HIS A 69 -23.13 -18.61 25.94
CA HIS A 69 -21.85 -18.76 26.62
C HIS A 69 -21.00 -19.80 25.89
N PRO A 70 -19.69 -19.84 26.13
CA PRO A 70 -18.83 -20.70 25.34
C PRO A 70 -19.08 -22.21 25.46
N GLU A 71 -19.48 -22.71 26.63
CA GLU A 71 -19.77 -24.14 26.87
C GLU A 71 -21.27 -24.41 27.08
N ARG A 72 -22.10 -23.38 27.04
CA ARG A 72 -23.54 -23.54 27.31
C ARG A 72 -24.39 -22.48 26.65
N LEU A 73 -25.63 -22.82 26.38
CA LEU A 73 -26.67 -21.88 26.01
C LEU A 73 -27.70 -21.81 27.13
N VAL A 74 -28.29 -20.64 27.36
CA VAL A 74 -29.46 -20.51 28.24
C VAL A 74 -30.64 -20.02 27.43
N PHE A 75 -31.60 -20.91 27.19
CA PHE A 75 -32.84 -20.58 26.50
C PHE A 75 -33.88 -20.08 27.50
N THR A 76 -34.46 -18.93 27.22
CA THR A 76 -35.56 -18.36 27.99
C THR A 76 -36.78 -18.19 27.09
N TYR A 77 -37.83 -18.94 27.37
CA TYR A 77 -39.12 -18.89 26.69
C TYR A 77 -40.12 -18.01 27.47
N ARG A 78 -41.14 -17.48 26.79
CA ARG A 78 -42.23 -16.74 27.41
C ARG A 78 -43.11 -17.65 28.28
N ASP A 79 -43.37 -18.84 27.77
CA ASP A 79 -44.13 -19.91 28.41
C ASP A 79 -43.37 -21.24 28.26
N ALA A 80 -43.83 -22.30 28.91
CA ALA A 80 -43.22 -23.62 28.74
C ALA A 80 -43.32 -24.07 27.27
N PRO A 81 -42.19 -24.40 26.60
CA PRO A 81 -42.20 -24.78 25.19
C PRO A 81 -42.95 -26.10 24.99
N ALA A 82 -43.64 -26.23 23.85
CA ALA A 82 -44.34 -27.47 23.50
C ALA A 82 -43.36 -28.63 23.26
N SER A 83 -42.17 -28.32 22.75
CA SER A 83 -41.05 -29.24 22.58
C SER A 83 -39.84 -28.68 23.31
N PRO A 84 -39.53 -29.15 24.53
CA PRO A 84 -38.33 -28.71 25.23
C PRO A 84 -37.07 -29.18 24.47
N PRO A 85 -35.95 -28.45 24.59
CA PRO A 85 -34.68 -28.86 23.97
C PRO A 85 -34.21 -30.21 24.52
N THR A 86 -33.58 -31.02 23.69
CA THR A 86 -33.09 -32.36 24.06
C THR A 86 -31.62 -32.56 23.74
N ALA A 87 -30.95 -33.41 24.51
CA ALA A 87 -29.55 -33.77 24.24
C ALA A 87 -29.44 -34.52 22.91
N GLY A 88 -28.41 -34.20 22.14
CA GLY A 88 -28.16 -34.69 20.79
C GLY A 88 -28.63 -33.74 19.69
N GLU A 89 -29.50 -32.77 20.00
CA GLU A 89 -29.95 -31.80 18.99
C GLU A 89 -28.83 -30.84 18.59
N VAL A 90 -28.78 -30.50 17.31
CA VAL A 90 -27.90 -29.46 16.77
C VAL A 90 -28.74 -28.20 16.56
N VAL A 91 -28.50 -27.18 17.39
CA VAL A 91 -29.30 -25.96 17.41
C VAL A 91 -28.55 -24.82 16.73
N THR A 92 -29.27 -24.01 15.96
CA THR A 92 -28.76 -22.73 15.44
C THR A 92 -29.74 -21.58 15.65
N GLY A 93 -29.21 -20.36 15.73
CA GLY A 93 -29.99 -19.13 15.84
C GLY A 93 -29.15 -17.88 15.70
N THR A 94 -29.83 -16.74 15.75
CA THR A 94 -29.31 -15.37 15.68
C THR A 94 -29.40 -14.62 17.01
N LEU A 95 -30.28 -15.07 17.91
CA LEU A 95 -30.39 -14.48 19.25
C LEU A 95 -29.08 -14.60 20.02
N GLY A 96 -28.77 -13.59 20.83
CA GLY A 96 -27.57 -13.58 21.66
C GLY A 96 -26.25 -13.48 20.89
N GLY A 97 -26.26 -12.96 19.66
CA GLY A 97 -25.07 -12.83 18.80
C GLY A 97 -24.88 -13.99 17.82
N GLY A 98 -25.77 -14.98 17.86
CA GLY A 98 -25.75 -16.15 16.98
C GLY A 98 -25.07 -17.36 17.60
N TYR A 99 -25.53 -18.55 17.23
CA TYR A 99 -25.00 -19.81 17.74
C TYR A 99 -25.21 -20.96 16.75
N LEU A 100 -24.28 -21.92 16.76
CA LEU A 100 -24.40 -23.24 16.14
C LEU A 100 -23.74 -24.25 17.09
N ARG A 101 -24.55 -25.09 17.73
CA ARG A 101 -24.11 -25.91 18.87
C ARG A 101 -24.79 -27.26 18.91
N THR A 102 -24.08 -28.28 19.35
CA THR A 102 -24.66 -29.59 19.70
C THR A 102 -24.99 -29.60 21.18
N ILE A 103 -26.23 -29.89 21.54
CA ILE A 103 -26.66 -30.01 22.94
C ILE A 103 -26.12 -31.33 23.51
N VAL A 104 -25.26 -31.24 24.50
CA VAL A 104 -24.68 -32.39 25.20
C VAL A 104 -25.54 -32.80 26.38
N ALA A 105 -26.09 -31.83 27.11
CA ALA A 105 -26.98 -32.06 28.23
C ALA A 105 -27.96 -30.90 28.42
N VAL A 106 -29.11 -31.19 29.04
CA VAL A 106 -30.17 -30.21 29.31
C VAL A 106 -30.48 -30.20 30.80
N SER A 107 -30.54 -29.01 31.38
CA SER A 107 -30.94 -28.75 32.76
C SER A 107 -32.10 -27.75 32.76
N GLU A 108 -33.26 -28.18 33.24
CA GLU A 108 -34.41 -27.31 33.41
C GLU A 108 -34.22 -26.45 34.67
N LEU A 109 -33.98 -25.16 34.49
CA LEU A 109 -33.85 -24.20 35.58
C LEU A 109 -35.22 -23.72 36.07
N ALA A 110 -36.18 -23.62 35.14
CA ALA A 110 -37.58 -23.29 35.37
C ALA A 110 -38.42 -23.84 34.20
N PRO A 111 -39.77 -23.90 34.31
CA PRO A 111 -40.64 -24.43 33.24
C PRO A 111 -40.46 -23.75 31.87
N ASN A 112 -39.95 -22.53 31.84
CA ASN A 112 -39.68 -21.75 30.63
C ASN A 112 -38.20 -21.38 30.48
N ARG A 113 -37.28 -21.97 31.25
CA ARG A 113 -35.85 -21.64 31.20
C ARG A 113 -34.97 -22.87 31.29
N TYR A 114 -34.15 -23.07 30.27
CA TYR A 114 -33.30 -24.25 30.13
C TYR A 114 -31.84 -23.83 29.99
N GLU A 115 -30.97 -24.43 30.80
CA GLU A 115 -29.52 -24.37 30.61
C GLU A 115 -29.09 -25.61 29.82
N LEU A 116 -28.42 -25.38 28.71
CA LEU A 116 -27.99 -26.40 27.75
C LEU A 116 -26.47 -26.45 27.81
N LEU A 117 -25.90 -27.55 28.29
CA LEU A 117 -24.47 -27.79 28.10
C LEU A 117 -24.24 -28.14 26.63
N THR A 118 -23.29 -27.49 25.98
CA THR A 118 -23.10 -27.59 24.53
C THR A 118 -21.66 -27.87 24.12
N ALA A 119 -21.50 -28.50 22.96
CA ALA A 119 -20.25 -28.57 22.21
C ALA A 119 -20.33 -27.69 20.95
N ASN A 120 -19.17 -27.36 20.35
CA ASN A 120 -19.12 -26.79 19.00
C ASN A 120 -19.77 -27.77 18.02
N ALA A 121 -20.57 -27.27 17.08
CA ALA A 121 -21.10 -28.03 15.96
C ALA A 121 -20.53 -27.48 14.65
N GLU A 122 -20.36 -28.35 13.67
CA GLU A 122 -19.96 -28.00 12.31
C GLU A 122 -21.19 -27.72 11.44
N LEU A 123 -21.01 -27.02 10.32
CA LEU A 123 -22.10 -26.83 9.36
C LEU A 123 -22.66 -28.16 8.84
N THR A 124 -21.80 -29.18 8.70
CA THR A 124 -22.12 -30.55 8.27
C THR A 124 -22.95 -31.33 9.30
N ASP A 125 -22.90 -30.95 10.57
CA ASP A 125 -23.75 -31.49 11.64
C ASP A 125 -25.19 -30.94 11.55
N TYR A 126 -25.37 -29.77 10.94
CA TYR A 126 -26.66 -29.09 10.81
C TYR A 126 -27.31 -29.31 9.45
N PHE A 127 -26.54 -29.08 8.38
CA PHE A 127 -26.97 -29.27 7.00
C PHE A 127 -26.62 -30.69 6.52
N ALA A 128 -27.62 -31.34 5.93
CA ALA A 128 -27.40 -32.54 5.14
C ALA A 128 -26.97 -32.16 3.72
N ASP A 129 -27.59 -31.16 3.08
CA ASP A 129 -27.24 -30.69 1.74
C ASP A 129 -27.50 -29.18 1.66
N VAL A 130 -26.54 -28.40 1.18
CA VAL A 130 -26.71 -26.98 0.89
C VAL A 130 -25.60 -26.49 -0.04
N HIS A 131 -25.91 -25.59 -0.95
CA HIS A 131 -24.89 -24.87 -1.72
C HIS A 131 -25.28 -23.41 -1.84
N PHE A 132 -24.47 -22.54 -1.25
CA PHE A 132 -24.70 -21.10 -1.28
C PHE A 132 -23.40 -20.32 -1.40
N LYS A 133 -23.55 -19.11 -1.93
CA LYS A 133 -22.50 -18.10 -2.01
C LYS A 133 -23.01 -16.81 -1.40
N ALA A 134 -22.24 -16.26 -0.48
CA ALA A 134 -22.50 -15.00 0.17
C ALA A 134 -21.37 -14.02 -0.15
N ARG A 135 -21.74 -12.84 -0.63
CA ARG A 135 -20.84 -11.72 -0.89
C ARG A 135 -21.14 -10.61 0.09
N PHE A 136 -20.11 -10.10 0.75
CA PHE A 136 -20.18 -9.08 1.78
C PHE A 136 -19.35 -7.88 1.36
N GLU A 137 -19.94 -6.71 1.46
CA GLU A 137 -19.25 -5.43 1.37
C GLU A 137 -19.36 -4.78 2.74
N ILE A 138 -18.26 -4.22 3.25
CA ILE A 138 -18.30 -3.63 4.59
C ILE A 138 -19.07 -2.31 4.50
N PRO A 139 -20.15 -2.14 5.28
CA PRO A 139 -20.91 -0.91 5.27
C PRO A 139 -20.02 0.29 5.60
N ALA A 140 -20.21 1.40 4.89
CA ALA A 140 -19.36 2.58 5.04
C ALA A 140 -19.41 3.15 6.48
N GLU A 141 -20.53 2.98 7.17
CA GLU A 141 -20.75 3.38 8.56
C GLU A 141 -19.89 2.60 9.57
N SER A 142 -19.55 1.33 9.29
CA SER A 142 -18.71 0.50 10.17
C SER A 142 -17.31 1.08 10.34
N TRP A 143 -16.88 1.87 9.35
CA TRP A 143 -15.58 2.53 9.32
C TRP A 143 -15.55 3.89 10.00
N SER A 144 -16.69 4.57 10.09
CA SER A 144 -16.74 5.90 10.70
C SER A 144 -16.43 5.85 12.21
N GLN A 145 -15.44 6.62 12.66
CA GLN A 145 -15.30 6.97 14.08
C GLN A 145 -15.95 8.33 14.32
N PRO A 146 -16.90 8.45 15.26
CA PRO A 146 -17.42 9.75 15.64
C PRO A 146 -16.36 10.54 16.42
N GLY A 147 -15.72 11.53 15.75
CA GLY A 147 -15.11 12.68 16.43
C GLY A 147 -13.61 12.67 16.70
N THR A 148 -12.77 12.01 15.89
CA THR A 148 -11.30 12.10 16.00
C THR A 148 -10.63 12.55 14.70
N ASP A 149 -9.51 13.25 14.84
CA ASP A 149 -8.83 14.11 13.86
C ASP A 149 -8.24 13.37 12.62
N GLY A 150 -9.10 12.79 11.76
CA GLY A 150 -8.75 12.40 10.38
C GLY A 150 -8.49 10.91 10.12
N VAL A 151 -8.06 10.12 11.11
CA VAL A 151 -7.90 8.66 10.96
C VAL A 151 -9.26 7.96 11.04
N GLY A 152 -9.64 7.20 10.01
CA GLY A 152 -10.99 6.62 9.89
C GLY A 152 -12.07 7.58 9.37
N ALA A 153 -11.70 8.78 8.93
CA ALA A 153 -12.59 9.66 8.18
C ALA A 153 -12.75 9.15 6.73
N ARG A 154 -13.97 9.25 6.19
CA ARG A 154 -14.25 8.89 4.80
C ARG A 154 -13.66 9.96 3.87
N SER A 155 -12.87 9.54 2.88
CA SER A 155 -12.34 10.43 1.84
C SER A 155 -13.30 10.60 0.65
N ASP A 156 -14.32 9.74 0.53
CA ASP A 156 -15.28 9.78 -0.58
C ASP A 156 -16.71 10.14 -0.14
N ALA A 157 -17.36 11.01 -0.92
CA ALA A 157 -18.80 11.26 -0.81
C ALA A 157 -19.65 10.10 -1.38
N LEU A 158 -19.00 9.09 -1.97
CA LEU A 158 -19.63 8.06 -2.80
C LEU A 158 -19.53 6.62 -2.27
N GLY A 159 -18.85 6.38 -1.15
CA GLY A 159 -18.97 5.13 -0.39
C GLY A 159 -18.09 4.01 -0.88
N GLY A 160 -16.91 3.88 -0.27
CA GLY A 160 -16.20 2.60 -0.28
C GLY A 160 -14.80 2.61 0.30
N SER A 161 -14.11 3.74 0.39
CA SER A 161 -12.71 3.76 0.79
C SER A 161 -12.47 4.28 2.21
N VAL A 162 -11.63 3.57 2.96
CA VAL A 162 -11.25 3.91 4.34
C VAL A 162 -9.81 4.38 4.37
N ASN A 163 -9.57 5.57 4.91
CA ASN A 163 -8.22 6.03 5.22
C ASN A 163 -7.65 5.16 6.37
N LEU A 164 -6.89 4.12 6.02
CA LEU A 164 -6.22 3.22 6.96
C LEU A 164 -5.21 3.97 7.83
N ILE A 165 -4.58 4.99 7.26
CA ILE A 165 -3.59 5.84 7.89
C ILE A 165 -3.85 7.26 7.38
N SER A 166 -4.00 8.21 8.30
CA SER A 166 -3.99 9.66 8.03
C SER A 166 -3.25 10.27 9.22
N ALA A 167 -1.95 9.99 9.30
CA ALA A 167 -1.14 10.43 10.41
C ALA A 167 -0.17 11.49 9.91
N GLU A 168 -0.29 12.71 10.44
CA GLU A 168 0.88 13.57 10.55
C GLU A 168 1.87 12.81 11.44
N LEU A 169 2.98 12.35 10.86
CA LEU A 169 3.95 11.52 11.58
C LEU A 169 4.67 12.36 12.64
N GLY A 170 4.04 12.46 13.81
CA GLY A 170 4.60 13.12 14.97
C GLY A 170 5.94 12.50 15.37
N LYS A 171 7.01 13.32 15.26
CA LYS A 171 8.40 13.07 15.66
C LYS A 171 9.21 12.12 14.78
N CYS A 172 9.14 12.25 13.47
CA CYS A 172 10.42 12.28 12.76
C CYS A 172 11.01 13.70 13.02
N GLU A 173 12.28 13.81 13.40
CA GLU A 173 12.94 15.11 13.65
C GLU A 173 13.12 15.87 12.33
N PHE A 174 12.02 16.36 11.76
CA PHE A 174 12.05 17.28 10.63
C PHE A 174 12.00 18.70 11.18
N GLU A 175 12.94 19.56 10.79
CA GLU A 175 12.84 20.99 11.10
C GLU A 175 11.70 21.68 10.33
N SER A 176 11.20 21.12 9.21
CA SER A 176 10.00 21.62 8.50
C SER A 176 9.60 20.78 7.27
N GLY A 177 9.45 19.46 7.39
CA GLY A 177 8.99 18.58 6.31
C GLY A 177 7.75 17.78 6.70
N ALA A 178 6.71 17.83 5.86
CA ALA A 178 5.48 17.06 6.03
C ALA A 178 5.59 15.79 5.20
N VAL A 179 5.81 14.64 5.85
CA VAL A 179 5.56 13.34 5.23
C VAL A 179 4.08 13.06 5.41
N GLU A 180 3.33 13.05 4.31
CA GLU A 180 1.96 12.58 4.32
C GLU A 180 1.92 11.15 3.78
N VAL A 181 1.26 10.29 4.54
CA VAL A 181 1.10 8.90 4.16
C VAL A 181 -0.34 8.52 4.37
N GLY A 182 -0.94 7.94 3.35
CA GLY A 182 -2.28 7.41 3.47
C GLY A 182 -2.51 6.19 2.62
N GLY A 183 -3.64 5.53 2.92
CA GLY A 183 -4.06 4.38 2.18
C GLY A 183 -5.57 4.23 2.28
N SER A 184 -6.20 3.93 1.16
CA SER A 184 -7.62 3.73 0.99
C SER A 184 -7.87 2.22 0.78
N PHE A 185 -8.80 1.63 1.53
CA PHE A 185 -9.12 0.20 1.42
C PHE A 185 -10.61 -0.03 1.21
N SER A 186 -10.94 -0.80 0.16
CA SER A 186 -12.31 -1.15 -0.21
C SER A 186 -12.45 -2.67 -0.42
N PRO A 187 -12.54 -3.46 0.68
CA PRO A 187 -12.62 -4.91 0.58
C PRO A 187 -14.01 -5.41 0.22
N VAL A 188 -14.02 -6.51 -0.53
CA VAL A 188 -15.18 -7.35 -0.83
C VAL A 188 -14.85 -8.76 -0.39
N PHE A 189 -15.69 -9.32 0.47
CA PHE A 189 -15.54 -10.69 0.95
C PHE A 189 -16.52 -11.58 0.21
N GLU A 190 -16.08 -12.77 -0.15
CA GLU A 190 -16.90 -13.79 -0.77
C GLU A 190 -16.68 -15.11 -0.04
N MET A 191 -17.78 -15.74 0.35
CA MET A 191 -17.78 -17.06 0.97
C MET A 191 -18.72 -17.95 0.19
N GLU A 192 -18.26 -19.11 -0.21
CA GLU A 192 -19.05 -20.14 -0.87
C GLU A 192 -18.88 -21.45 -0.11
N VAL A 193 -20.01 -22.09 0.15
CA VAL A 193 -20.09 -23.33 0.91
C VAL A 193 -20.93 -24.30 0.11
N ASP A 194 -20.35 -25.46 -0.19
CA ASP A 194 -21.01 -26.59 -0.83
C ASP A 194 -20.91 -27.82 0.10
N ILE A 195 -22.06 -28.26 0.60
CA ILE A 195 -22.23 -29.47 1.39
C ILE A 195 -23.13 -30.43 0.61
N GLY A 196 -22.62 -31.61 0.32
CA GLY A 196 -23.33 -32.71 -0.32
C GLY A 196 -23.96 -33.67 0.69
N PHE A 197 -25.11 -34.23 0.30
CA PHE A 197 -25.87 -35.16 1.14
C PHE A 197 -25.06 -36.39 1.60
N TRP A 198 -24.21 -36.93 0.72
CA TRP A 198 -23.43 -38.14 0.98
C TRP A 198 -21.98 -37.84 1.36
N ASP A 199 -21.43 -36.78 0.77
CA ASP A 199 -19.99 -36.53 0.75
C ASP A 199 -19.55 -35.52 1.84
N GLY A 200 -20.50 -34.87 2.53
CA GLY A 200 -20.19 -33.88 3.56
C GLY A 200 -19.76 -32.56 2.94
N LEU A 201 -18.71 -31.92 3.45
CA LEU A 201 -18.21 -30.67 2.89
C LEU A 201 -17.44 -30.95 1.59
N GLU A 202 -18.05 -30.60 0.45
CA GLU A 202 -17.44 -30.79 -0.88
C GLU A 202 -16.51 -29.61 -1.22
N GLU A 203 -17.00 -28.38 -1.00
CA GLU A 203 -16.23 -27.16 -1.25
C GLU A 203 -16.45 -26.14 -0.13
N PHE A 204 -15.36 -25.56 0.36
CA PHE A 204 -15.41 -24.31 1.12
C PHE A 204 -14.47 -23.32 0.48
N ARG A 205 -15.02 -22.24 -0.08
CA ARG A 205 -14.27 -21.18 -0.74
C ARG A 205 -14.43 -19.89 0.02
N PHE A 206 -13.31 -19.24 0.30
CA PHE A 206 -13.30 -17.93 0.90
C PHE A 206 -12.32 -17.04 0.18
N LEU A 207 -12.84 -15.96 -0.41
CA LEU A 207 -12.07 -14.97 -1.15
C LEU A 207 -12.25 -13.59 -0.54
N VAL A 208 -11.19 -12.81 -0.57
CA VAL A 208 -11.20 -11.38 -0.33
C VAL A 208 -10.59 -10.69 -1.51
N GLY A 209 -11.38 -9.86 -2.13
CA GLY A 209 -10.90 -8.94 -3.15
C GLY A 209 -11.15 -7.51 -2.74
N GLY A 210 -10.82 -6.60 -3.64
CA GLY A 210 -11.01 -5.19 -3.43
C GLY A 210 -9.93 -4.36 -4.07
N ASN A 211 -9.99 -3.07 -3.80
CA ASN A 211 -8.95 -2.13 -4.21
C ASN A 211 -8.26 -1.59 -2.96
N ILE A 212 -6.93 -1.56 -3.01
CA ILE A 212 -6.09 -0.86 -2.06
C ILE A 212 -5.42 0.26 -2.84
N GLU A 213 -5.65 1.51 -2.46
CA GLU A 213 -4.85 2.62 -2.91
C GLU A 213 -3.90 3.01 -1.79
N VAL A 214 -2.63 3.23 -2.09
CA VAL A 214 -1.66 3.77 -1.15
C VAL A 214 -1.05 5.00 -1.78
N PHE A 215 -0.88 6.04 -0.99
CA PHE A 215 -0.17 7.23 -1.40
C PHE A 215 0.87 7.62 -0.36
N MET A 216 1.95 8.18 -0.86
CA MET A 216 3.02 8.74 -0.08
C MET A 216 3.37 10.07 -0.73
N GLU A 217 3.33 11.12 0.07
CA GLU A 217 3.81 12.44 -0.29
C GLU A 217 4.91 12.83 0.69
N LEU A 218 6.07 13.18 0.14
CA LEU A 218 7.21 13.66 0.88
C LEU A 218 7.52 15.06 0.37
N ALA A 219 7.39 16.05 1.25
CA ALA A 219 7.89 17.39 1.03
C ALA A 219 8.97 17.69 2.08
N THR A 220 10.20 17.96 1.63
CA THR A 220 11.32 18.23 2.53
C THR A 220 12.19 19.39 2.03
N ASN A 221 12.67 20.17 2.99
CA ASN A 221 13.73 21.17 2.81
C ASN A 221 15.07 20.54 3.24
N GLU A 222 16.21 21.17 2.92
CA GLU A 222 17.57 20.68 3.24
C GLU A 222 17.66 19.94 4.59
N GLY A 223 18.25 18.73 4.59
CA GLY A 223 18.48 17.96 5.81
C GLY A 223 18.64 16.46 5.61
N SER A 224 19.22 15.78 6.60
CA SER A 224 19.22 14.32 6.66
C SER A 224 17.89 13.80 7.21
N VAL A 225 17.30 12.79 6.57
CA VAL A 225 16.06 12.14 7.04
C VAL A 225 16.34 10.69 7.43
N SER A 226 16.08 10.33 8.69
CA SER A 226 16.07 8.94 9.11
C SER A 226 14.94 8.72 10.09
N CYS A 227 13.96 7.92 9.70
CA CYS A 227 12.79 7.63 10.53
C CYS A 227 12.28 6.22 10.24
N SER A 228 12.09 5.43 11.29
CA SER A 228 11.52 4.08 11.18
C SER A 228 10.51 3.90 12.29
N TRP A 229 9.30 3.48 11.92
CA TRP A 229 8.28 3.09 12.88
C TRP A 229 7.53 1.84 12.43
N ASP A 230 7.09 1.08 13.44
CA ASP A 230 6.30 -0.13 13.31
C ASP A 230 5.14 0.01 14.29
N ARG A 231 3.90 0.05 13.80
CA ARG A 231 2.69 0.35 14.59
C ARG A 231 1.55 -0.58 14.19
N THR A 232 1.10 -1.39 15.14
CA THR A 232 -0.23 -2.00 15.08
C THR A 232 -1.25 -0.99 15.59
N PHE A 233 -2.30 -0.73 14.82
CA PHE A 233 -3.36 0.20 15.22
C PHE A 233 -4.50 -0.55 15.90
N SER A 234 -4.21 -1.19 17.04
CA SER A 234 -5.20 -1.97 17.79
C SER A 234 -6.41 -1.14 18.25
N SER A 235 -6.25 0.17 18.43
CA SER A 235 -7.36 1.10 18.70
C SER A 235 -8.32 1.27 17.52
N LEU A 236 -7.89 0.90 16.31
CA LEU A 236 -8.70 0.88 15.09
C LEU A 236 -9.26 -0.50 14.80
N GLN A 237 -9.09 -1.47 15.72
CA GLN A 237 -9.73 -2.76 15.60
C GLN A 237 -11.24 -2.56 15.49
N LYS A 238 -11.82 -3.17 14.46
CA LYS A 238 -13.26 -3.17 14.23
C LYS A 238 -13.75 -4.60 14.29
N GLU A 239 -14.82 -4.79 15.03
CA GLU A 239 -15.58 -6.02 15.03
C GLU A 239 -17.01 -5.70 14.65
N PHE A 240 -17.56 -6.45 13.71
CA PHE A 240 -18.96 -6.35 13.32
C PHE A 240 -19.50 -7.71 12.92
N THR A 241 -20.80 -7.87 13.08
CA THR A 241 -21.49 -9.12 12.79
C THR A 241 -22.42 -8.93 11.62
N THR A 242 -22.33 -9.82 10.65
CA THR A 242 -23.24 -9.89 9.52
C THR A 242 -24.12 -11.13 9.68
N THR A 243 -25.43 -10.94 9.57
CA THR A 243 -26.40 -12.04 9.60
C THR A 243 -27.17 -12.08 8.29
N PHE A 244 -27.30 -13.26 7.71
CA PHE A 244 -28.08 -13.49 6.49
C PHE A 244 -28.79 -14.83 6.53
N ALA A 245 -29.76 -15.02 5.65
CA ALA A 245 -30.48 -16.29 5.55
C ALA A 245 -29.99 -17.11 4.36
N VAL A 246 -29.68 -18.38 4.61
CA VAL A 246 -29.53 -19.41 3.57
C VAL A 246 -30.82 -20.22 3.59
N GLY A 247 -31.72 -19.91 2.66
CA GLY A 247 -33.09 -20.41 2.71
C GLY A 247 -33.80 -19.89 3.97
N PHE A 248 -34.12 -20.80 4.89
CA PHE A 248 -34.76 -20.47 6.18
C PHE A 248 -33.79 -20.52 7.37
N VAL A 249 -32.51 -20.83 7.13
CA VAL A 249 -31.50 -20.95 8.18
C VAL A 249 -30.70 -19.66 8.24
N PRO A 250 -30.65 -18.97 9.39
CA PRO A 250 -29.81 -17.82 9.54
C PRO A 250 -28.36 -18.23 9.76
N VAL A 251 -27.48 -17.55 9.06
CA VAL A 251 -26.03 -17.67 9.15
C VAL A 251 -25.47 -16.37 9.68
N THR A 252 -24.62 -16.49 10.70
CA THR A 252 -23.97 -15.34 11.34
C THR A 252 -22.47 -15.43 11.11
N VAL A 253 -21.89 -14.34 10.63
CA VAL A 253 -20.45 -14.18 10.43
C VAL A 253 -19.98 -12.99 11.26
N THR A 254 -19.07 -13.22 12.19
CA THR A 254 -18.38 -12.15 12.92
C THR A 254 -17.09 -11.83 12.17
N HIS A 255 -16.90 -10.56 11.84
CA HIS A 255 -15.75 -10.04 11.12
C HIS A 255 -14.91 -9.24 12.09
N THR A 256 -13.62 -9.54 12.19
CA THR A 256 -12.65 -8.78 12.97
C THR A 256 -11.60 -8.24 12.02
N LEU A 257 -11.38 -6.93 12.03
CA LEU A 257 -10.39 -6.22 11.23
C LEU A 257 -9.42 -5.51 12.16
N VAL A 258 -8.13 -5.76 12.00
CA VAL A 258 -7.06 -5.10 12.73
C VAL A 258 -6.12 -4.47 11.71
N PRO A 259 -6.18 -3.13 11.52
CA PRO A 259 -5.21 -2.43 10.68
C PRO A 259 -3.81 -2.47 11.30
N GLU A 260 -2.83 -2.72 10.44
CA GLU A 260 -1.41 -2.76 10.76
C GLU A 260 -0.67 -1.79 9.83
N GLY A 261 0.38 -1.14 10.31
CA GLY A 261 1.19 -0.26 9.47
C GLY A 261 2.64 -0.27 9.91
N LYS A 262 3.53 -0.26 8.93
CA LYS A 262 4.96 -0.14 9.12
C LYS A 262 5.51 0.81 8.09
N PHE A 263 6.32 1.76 8.52
CA PHE A 263 6.92 2.74 7.63
C PHE A 263 8.38 2.93 7.99
N THR A 264 9.20 2.94 6.96
CA THR A 264 10.64 3.15 7.05
C THR A 264 11.04 4.15 5.99
N ILE A 265 11.60 5.28 6.39
CA ILE A 265 12.19 6.28 5.50
C ILE A 265 13.64 6.52 5.94
N GLY A 266 14.56 6.54 5.00
CA GLY A 266 15.96 6.84 5.23
C GLY A 266 16.51 7.55 4.01
N GLY A 267 17.35 8.56 4.24
CA GLY A 267 17.95 9.33 3.17
C GLY A 267 18.76 10.51 3.64
N GLU A 268 19.58 11.01 2.73
CA GLU A 268 20.31 12.25 2.88
C GLU A 268 19.87 13.19 1.77
N VAL A 269 19.41 14.39 2.16
CA VAL A 269 18.97 15.44 1.23
C VAL A 269 19.83 16.67 1.47
N THR A 270 20.72 16.97 0.54
CA THR A 270 21.67 18.09 0.66
C THR A 270 21.14 19.39 0.01
N ILE A 271 19.89 19.39 -0.48
CA ILE A 271 19.35 20.44 -1.34
C ILE A 271 17.97 20.91 -0.82
N PRO A 272 17.60 22.19 -1.01
CA PRO A 272 16.26 22.66 -0.68
C PRO A 272 15.24 22.22 -1.75
N GLY A 273 14.05 21.82 -1.32
CA GLY A 273 12.89 21.66 -2.21
C GLY A 273 12.83 20.32 -2.96
N VAL A 274 12.79 19.20 -2.23
CA VAL A 274 12.45 17.89 -2.80
C VAL A 274 10.98 17.58 -2.54
N SER A 275 10.24 17.32 -3.62
CA SER A 275 8.88 16.79 -3.56
C SER A 275 8.82 15.45 -4.27
N PHE A 276 8.40 14.42 -3.53
CA PHE A 276 8.15 13.09 -4.07
C PHE A 276 6.71 12.69 -3.76
N GLU A 277 5.96 12.37 -4.80
CA GLU A 277 4.61 11.85 -4.68
C GLU A 277 4.53 10.51 -5.41
N ALA A 278 4.13 9.48 -4.68
CA ALA A 278 3.87 8.17 -5.25
C ALA A 278 2.46 7.73 -4.88
N ARG A 279 1.67 7.38 -5.90
CA ARG A 279 0.36 6.78 -5.74
C ARG A 279 0.35 5.44 -6.45
N GLY A 280 -0.14 4.41 -5.77
CA GLY A 280 -0.31 3.11 -6.38
C GLY A 280 -1.58 2.44 -5.91
N GLY A 281 -2.26 1.78 -6.85
CA GLY A 281 -3.46 1.03 -6.60
C GLY A 281 -3.25 -0.44 -6.94
N ILE A 282 -3.74 -1.30 -6.06
CA ILE A 282 -3.77 -2.75 -6.27
C ILE A 282 -5.22 -3.21 -6.19
N GLY A 283 -5.73 -3.68 -7.32
CA GLY A 283 -6.94 -4.48 -7.36
C GLY A 283 -6.56 -5.93 -7.13
N PHE A 284 -7.06 -6.57 -6.09
CA PHE A 284 -6.69 -7.95 -5.77
C PHE A 284 -7.91 -8.83 -5.55
N THR A 285 -7.70 -10.13 -5.64
CA THR A 285 -8.59 -11.18 -5.14
C THR A 285 -7.71 -12.30 -4.64
N GLY A 286 -7.75 -12.55 -3.34
CA GLY A 286 -6.93 -13.55 -2.66
C GLY A 286 -7.76 -14.34 -1.67
N GLY A 287 -7.47 -15.62 -1.50
CA GLY A 287 -8.27 -16.47 -0.63
C GLY A 287 -7.83 -17.92 -0.62
N ALA A 288 -8.66 -18.77 -0.03
CA ALA A 288 -8.42 -20.21 0.01
C ALA A 288 -9.68 -20.96 -0.40
N VAL A 289 -9.46 -22.09 -1.07
CA VAL A 289 -10.49 -23.07 -1.42
C VAL A 289 -10.10 -24.38 -0.79
N TYR A 290 -11.01 -24.98 -0.05
CA TYR A 290 -10.96 -26.37 0.38
C TYR A 290 -11.76 -27.20 -0.61
N GLU A 291 -11.09 -28.11 -1.30
CA GLU A 291 -11.65 -29.05 -2.29
C GLU A 291 -10.76 -30.30 -2.29
N ASP A 292 -11.33 -31.48 -2.55
CA ASP A 292 -10.59 -32.76 -2.53
C ASP A 292 -9.83 -33.01 -1.20
N ASP A 293 -10.45 -32.72 -0.06
CA ASP A 293 -9.85 -32.80 1.28
C ASP A 293 -8.59 -31.94 1.50
N ALA A 294 -8.34 -30.94 0.64
CA ALA A 294 -7.13 -30.12 0.70
C ALA A 294 -7.41 -28.62 0.52
N TRP A 295 -6.68 -27.80 1.27
CA TRP A 295 -6.67 -26.34 1.07
C TRP A 295 -5.74 -25.97 -0.09
N ARG A 296 -6.21 -25.08 -0.97
CA ARG A 296 -5.46 -24.48 -2.07
C ARG A 296 -5.63 -22.95 -2.01
N PRO A 297 -4.54 -22.17 -2.16
CA PRO A 297 -4.66 -20.72 -2.27
C PRO A 297 -5.24 -20.34 -3.63
N VAL A 298 -6.07 -19.30 -3.65
CA VAL A 298 -6.58 -18.64 -4.86
C VAL A 298 -6.08 -17.22 -4.86
N THR A 299 -5.47 -16.80 -5.97
CA THR A 299 -4.83 -15.49 -6.05
C THR A 299 -4.91 -14.90 -7.45
N ASP A 300 -5.38 -13.67 -7.54
CA ASP A 300 -5.33 -12.83 -8.72
C ASP A 300 -5.06 -11.38 -8.28
N ALA A 301 -4.27 -10.65 -9.06
CA ALA A 301 -3.90 -9.28 -8.75
C ALA A 301 -3.64 -8.46 -10.02
N THR A 302 -4.17 -7.24 -10.01
CA THR A 302 -3.97 -6.21 -11.02
C THR A 302 -3.38 -4.97 -10.37
N ARG A 303 -2.53 -4.26 -11.11
CA ARG A 303 -1.85 -3.07 -10.61
C ARG A 303 -2.10 -1.86 -11.49
N ASN A 304 -2.20 -0.70 -10.86
CA ASN A 304 -2.05 0.59 -11.49
C ASN A 304 -1.20 1.49 -10.59
N GLY A 305 -0.63 2.55 -11.15
CA GLY A 305 0.17 3.47 -10.36
C GLY A 305 0.69 4.62 -11.19
N SER A 306 1.09 5.66 -10.47
CA SER A 306 1.75 6.85 -10.99
C SER A 306 2.70 7.39 -9.93
N SER A 307 3.86 7.87 -10.35
CA SER A 307 4.72 8.66 -9.49
C SER A 307 5.06 9.97 -10.17
N SER A 308 5.26 10.99 -9.37
CA SER A 308 5.89 12.24 -9.77
C SER A 308 7.02 12.54 -8.81
N PHE A 309 8.13 12.97 -9.39
CA PHE A 309 9.31 13.39 -8.65
C PHE A 309 9.71 14.75 -9.18
N ASN A 310 9.93 15.70 -8.27
CA ASN A 310 10.32 17.05 -8.61
C ASN A 310 11.43 17.51 -7.66
N ILE A 311 12.50 18.02 -8.25
CA ILE A 311 13.59 18.69 -7.54
C ILE A 311 13.74 20.08 -8.16
N GLU A 312 13.70 21.10 -7.32
CA GLU A 312 13.81 22.49 -7.76
C GLU A 312 15.26 22.93 -8.03
N GLU A 313 16.25 22.33 -7.35
CA GLU A 313 17.68 22.68 -7.43
C GLU A 313 18.59 21.44 -7.57
N GLY A 314 19.78 21.59 -8.15
CA GLY A 314 20.70 20.48 -8.41
C GLY A 314 21.57 20.09 -7.22
N GLY A 315 21.91 18.80 -7.12
CA GLY A 315 22.79 18.24 -6.08
C GLY A 315 22.54 16.76 -5.80
N ASP A 316 23.11 16.27 -4.71
CA ASP A 316 23.04 14.86 -4.33
C ASP A 316 21.81 14.60 -3.42
N VAL A 317 20.94 13.70 -3.86
CA VAL A 317 19.75 13.26 -3.12
C VAL A 317 19.72 11.75 -3.13
N THR A 318 19.66 11.13 -1.95
CA THR A 318 19.32 9.71 -1.84
C THR A 318 18.19 9.57 -0.84
N VAL A 319 17.02 9.19 -1.32
CA VAL A 319 15.83 8.97 -0.50
C VAL A 319 15.28 7.59 -0.77
N THR A 320 15.20 6.78 0.29
CA THR A 320 14.50 5.50 0.30
C THR A 320 13.34 5.60 1.26
N ALA A 321 12.13 5.42 0.76
CA ALA A 321 10.93 5.36 1.58
C ALA A 321 10.20 4.04 1.30
N ARG A 322 9.73 3.39 2.34
CA ARG A 322 8.92 2.18 2.26
C ARG A 322 7.79 2.27 3.26
N LEU A 323 6.57 2.25 2.75
CA LEU A 323 5.36 2.06 3.52
C LEU A 323 4.87 0.64 3.30
N THR A 324 4.55 -0.04 4.38
CA THR A 324 3.75 -1.26 4.38
C THR A 324 2.48 -0.94 5.16
N ALA A 325 1.35 -0.91 4.48
CA ALA A 325 0.06 -0.85 5.14
C ALA A 325 -0.49 -2.28 5.14
N GLY A 326 -1.16 -2.70 6.20
CA GLY A 326 -1.70 -4.03 6.28
C GLY A 326 -3.03 -4.08 6.99
N VAL A 327 -3.78 -5.14 6.74
CA VAL A 327 -5.03 -5.45 7.40
C VAL A 327 -5.01 -6.93 7.75
N ASN A 328 -5.06 -7.21 9.04
CA ASN A 328 -5.34 -8.54 9.54
C ASN A 328 -6.86 -8.69 9.65
N TYR A 329 -7.42 -9.58 8.86
CA TYR A 329 -8.84 -9.85 8.84
C TYR A 329 -9.10 -11.27 9.32
N GLN A 330 -10.13 -11.43 10.14
CA GLN A 330 -10.63 -12.72 10.57
C GLN A 330 -12.14 -12.76 10.36
N ALA A 331 -12.64 -13.83 9.76
CA ALA A 331 -14.06 -14.15 9.76
C ALA A 331 -14.29 -15.34 10.70
N LYS A 332 -15.37 -15.29 11.48
CA LYS A 332 -15.83 -16.40 12.30
C LYS A 332 -17.29 -16.70 11.98
N LEU A 333 -17.54 -17.87 11.44
CA LEU A 333 -18.88 -18.41 11.26
C LEU A 333 -19.40 -18.91 12.61
N TYR A 334 -20.54 -18.37 13.06
CA TYR A 334 -21.14 -18.64 14.38
C TYR A 334 -20.14 -18.54 15.56
N ASP A 335 -19.18 -17.60 15.46
CA ASP A 335 -18.15 -17.34 16.46
C ASP A 335 -17.24 -18.53 16.83
N ALA A 336 -17.16 -19.55 15.98
CA ALA A 336 -16.39 -20.77 16.25
C ALA A 336 -15.19 -20.97 15.31
N LEU A 337 -15.40 -20.75 14.00
CA LEU A 337 -14.42 -21.12 12.98
C LEU A 337 -14.43 -20.11 11.85
N GLY A 338 -13.25 -19.76 11.36
CA GLY A 338 -13.18 -19.27 10.00
C GLY A 338 -11.80 -18.84 9.51
N PRO A 339 -11.77 -18.31 8.29
CA PRO A 339 -10.54 -17.92 7.63
C PRO A 339 -9.95 -16.67 8.28
N GLN A 340 -8.62 -16.64 8.34
CA GLN A 340 -7.83 -15.49 8.70
C GLN A 340 -6.98 -15.07 7.50
N MET A 341 -6.77 -13.78 7.32
CA MET A 341 -5.78 -13.30 6.37
C MET A 341 -5.05 -12.11 6.93
N ASN A 342 -3.81 -11.96 6.50
CA ASN A 342 -3.07 -10.73 6.65
C ASN A 342 -2.72 -10.24 5.25
N LEU A 343 -3.33 -9.13 4.86
CA LEU A 343 -3.05 -8.39 3.64
C LEU A 343 -2.01 -7.32 3.98
N GLY A 344 -0.92 -7.25 3.24
CA GLY A 344 0.15 -6.27 3.45
C GLY A 344 0.63 -5.67 2.13
N PRO A 345 -0.12 -4.72 1.53
CA PRO A 345 0.45 -3.90 0.47
C PRO A 345 1.68 -3.14 0.96
N PHE A 346 2.69 -3.05 0.11
CA PHE A 346 3.80 -2.14 0.33
C PHE A 346 4.02 -1.28 -0.90
N ILE A 347 4.41 -0.03 -0.65
CA ILE A 347 4.94 0.88 -1.65
C ILE A 347 6.34 1.27 -1.18
N SER A 348 7.31 1.16 -2.07
CA SER A 348 8.66 1.63 -1.85
C SER A 348 9.08 2.57 -2.95
N GLY A 349 9.54 3.75 -2.58
CA GLY A 349 10.19 4.71 -3.46
C GLY A 349 11.68 4.75 -3.16
N GLU A 350 12.47 4.73 -4.21
CA GLU A 350 13.88 5.05 -4.19
C GLU A 350 14.10 6.17 -5.19
N ALA A 351 14.72 7.26 -4.74
CA ALA A 351 15.15 8.34 -5.58
C ALA A 351 16.63 8.58 -5.30
N HIS A 352 17.41 8.51 -6.35
CA HIS A 352 18.82 8.83 -6.36
C HIS A 352 19.03 9.94 -7.39
N SER A 353 19.65 11.02 -6.96
CA SER A 353 20.11 12.08 -7.85
C SER A 353 21.54 12.36 -7.45
N ASP A 354 22.40 12.43 -8.45
CA ASP A 354 23.69 13.10 -8.35
C ASP A 354 23.57 14.46 -9.04
N PHE A 355 24.66 15.22 -9.08
CA PHE A 355 24.72 16.52 -9.74
C PHE A 355 24.17 16.53 -11.18
N CYS A 356 24.35 15.44 -11.93
CA CYS A 356 23.97 15.39 -13.35
C CYS A 356 22.95 14.35 -13.75
N ASP A 357 22.92 13.22 -13.06
CA ASP A 357 22.05 12.11 -13.38
C ASP A 357 21.05 11.94 -12.25
N TRP A 358 19.87 11.47 -12.60
CA TRP A 358 18.86 11.05 -11.64
C TRP A 358 18.28 9.71 -12.06
N ASP A 359 18.01 8.88 -11.06
CA ASP A 359 17.30 7.62 -11.16
C ASP A 359 16.21 7.60 -10.09
N THR A 360 15.01 7.25 -10.50
CA THR A 360 13.86 7.14 -9.63
C THR A 360 13.17 5.82 -9.91
N LYS A 361 12.86 5.13 -8.82
CA LYS A 361 12.21 3.84 -8.86
C LYS A 361 11.14 3.79 -7.79
N ALA A 362 9.90 3.68 -8.24
CA ALA A 362 8.78 3.40 -7.35
C ALA A 362 8.31 1.96 -7.62
N GLU A 363 8.36 1.13 -6.59
CA GLU A 363 7.83 -0.22 -6.58
C GLU A 363 6.57 -0.29 -5.72
N ILE A 364 5.60 -1.07 -6.20
CA ILE A 364 4.48 -1.50 -5.38
C ILE A 364 4.46 -3.02 -5.34
N GLY A 365 4.08 -3.56 -4.19
CA GLY A 365 3.79 -4.97 -4.06
C GLY A 365 2.63 -5.23 -3.12
N LEU A 366 2.08 -6.44 -3.22
CA LEU A 366 1.08 -6.95 -2.30
C LEU A 366 1.53 -8.30 -1.79
N GLN A 367 1.68 -8.38 -0.47
CA GLN A 367 1.89 -9.65 0.22
C GLN A 367 0.57 -10.09 0.84
N LEU A 368 0.25 -11.36 0.68
CA LEU A 368 -0.92 -11.98 1.28
C LEU A 368 -0.46 -13.18 2.10
N ASN A 369 -0.79 -13.20 3.38
CA ASN A 369 -0.74 -14.41 4.20
C ASN A 369 -2.17 -14.90 4.39
N ILE A 370 -2.43 -16.16 4.06
CA ILE A 370 -3.73 -16.78 4.24
C ILE A 370 -3.60 -17.83 5.31
N GLY A 371 -4.47 -17.75 6.29
CA GLY A 371 -4.60 -18.76 7.31
C GLY A 371 -6.04 -19.20 7.53
N ALA A 372 -6.18 -20.30 8.25
CA ALA A 372 -7.45 -20.68 8.84
C ALA A 372 -7.19 -20.94 10.31
N ARG A 373 -8.01 -20.32 11.17
CA ARG A 373 -7.84 -20.42 12.62
C ARG A 373 -9.16 -20.84 13.25
N VAL A 374 -9.10 -21.92 14.01
CA VAL A 374 -10.22 -22.38 14.85
C VAL A 374 -10.02 -21.79 16.25
N ASP A 375 -10.84 -20.81 16.63
CA ASP A 375 -10.79 -20.24 17.97
C ASP A 375 -11.82 -20.91 18.87
N VAL A 376 -11.38 -21.40 20.04
CA VAL A 376 -12.30 -21.83 21.09
C VAL A 376 -12.47 -20.67 22.08
N PRO A 377 -13.64 -20.02 22.18
CA PRO A 377 -13.78 -18.75 22.91
C PRO A 377 -13.51 -18.79 24.43
N VAL A 378 -13.25 -19.94 25.07
CA VAL A 378 -12.92 -20.05 26.51
C VAL A 378 -11.42 -20.06 26.79
N ILE A 379 -10.64 -20.54 25.82
CA ILE A 379 -9.21 -20.78 25.98
C ILE A 379 -8.59 -20.22 24.71
N ASP A 380 -7.69 -19.22 24.83
CA ASP A 380 -6.87 -18.72 23.72
C ASP A 380 -5.97 -19.85 23.17
N TYR A 381 -6.58 -20.82 22.49
CA TYR A 381 -5.97 -22.02 21.98
C TYR A 381 -6.55 -22.28 20.59
N SER A 382 -5.71 -22.14 19.57
CA SER A 382 -6.03 -22.52 18.21
C SER A 382 -5.96 -24.05 18.10
N LEU A 383 -7.09 -24.71 17.82
CA LEU A 383 -7.12 -26.17 17.66
C LEU A 383 -6.42 -26.64 16.39
N TYR A 384 -6.45 -25.80 15.36
CA TYR A 384 -5.79 -26.00 14.09
C TYR A 384 -5.48 -24.63 13.47
N GLU A 385 -4.24 -24.45 13.03
CA GLU A 385 -3.78 -23.26 12.33
C GLU A 385 -3.19 -23.69 10.99
N TYR A 386 -3.88 -23.36 9.91
CA TYR A 386 -3.28 -23.36 8.58
C TYR A 386 -2.66 -21.99 8.35
N ASN A 387 -1.46 -21.94 7.80
CA ASN A 387 -0.82 -20.70 7.38
C ASN A 387 -0.06 -20.98 6.09
N SER A 388 -0.38 -20.27 5.02
CA SER A 388 0.29 -20.38 3.72
C SER A 388 1.72 -19.84 3.73
N GLY A 389 2.09 -19.07 4.77
CA GLY A 389 3.21 -18.14 4.70
C GLY A 389 2.91 -16.96 3.77
N PRO A 390 3.89 -16.04 3.61
CA PRO A 390 3.72 -14.88 2.74
C PRO A 390 3.71 -15.31 1.28
N ILE A 391 2.62 -14.96 0.59
CA ILE A 391 2.47 -15.10 -0.85
C ILE A 391 2.67 -13.71 -1.46
N ASP A 392 3.73 -13.53 -2.23
CA ASP A 392 3.91 -12.33 -3.04
C ASP A 392 2.94 -12.41 -4.22
N LEU A 393 1.81 -11.71 -4.13
CA LEU A 393 0.77 -11.72 -5.17
C LEU A 393 1.24 -10.98 -6.41
N ILE A 394 1.85 -9.82 -6.18
CA ILE A 394 2.40 -8.98 -7.22
C ILE A 394 3.52 -8.15 -6.62
N THR A 395 4.59 -8.02 -7.39
CA THR A 395 5.67 -7.08 -7.11
C THR A 395 6.08 -6.47 -8.44
N GLY A 396 6.29 -5.16 -8.47
CA GLY A 396 6.88 -4.54 -9.65
C GLY A 396 6.99 -3.03 -9.57
N ALA A 397 7.82 -2.49 -10.45
CA ALA A 397 7.92 -1.06 -10.66
C ALA A 397 6.59 -0.52 -11.20
N ILE A 398 6.02 0.46 -10.50
CA ILE A 398 4.90 1.28 -10.99
C ILE A 398 5.40 2.47 -11.80
N ALA A 399 6.62 2.91 -11.50
CA ALA A 399 7.32 3.91 -12.27
C ALA A 399 8.82 3.69 -12.14
N GLN A 400 9.50 3.90 -13.24
CA GLN A 400 10.94 3.99 -13.31
C GLN A 400 11.26 5.14 -14.25
N GLY A 401 12.13 6.03 -13.81
CA GLY A 401 12.59 7.15 -14.61
C GLY A 401 14.07 7.32 -14.35
N GLU A 402 14.82 7.43 -15.43
CA GLU A 402 16.22 7.83 -15.40
C GLU A 402 16.38 9.02 -16.35
N GLY A 403 17.34 9.89 -16.06
CA GLY A 403 17.65 10.99 -16.94
C GLY A 403 18.82 11.82 -16.48
N THR A 404 19.17 12.79 -17.32
CA THR A 404 20.11 13.85 -16.98
C THR A 404 19.34 15.12 -16.66
N TRP A 405 19.79 15.89 -15.68
CA TRP A 405 19.21 17.21 -15.43
C TRP A 405 19.39 18.14 -16.62
N ALA A 406 18.47 19.08 -16.80
CA ALA A 406 18.49 20.01 -17.94
C ALA A 406 19.77 20.89 -17.98
N TRP A 407 20.41 21.11 -16.83
CA TRP A 407 21.71 21.80 -16.76
C TRP A 407 22.91 20.91 -17.09
N CYS A 408 22.73 19.59 -17.17
CA CYS A 408 23.73 18.62 -17.63
C CYS A 408 23.48 18.17 -19.08
N GLY A 409 22.23 18.25 -19.55
CA GLY A 409 21.81 17.94 -20.91
C GLY A 409 21.87 19.14 -21.87
N GLY A 410 23.09 19.55 -22.23
CA GLY A 410 23.37 20.44 -23.35
C GLY A 410 24.89 20.65 -23.44
N ASP A 411 25.55 20.70 -24.59
CA ASP A 411 25.30 21.70 -25.64
C ASP A 411 24.95 23.11 -25.12
N ALA A 412 25.16 23.40 -23.83
CA ALA A 412 25.66 24.69 -23.45
C ALA A 412 27.02 24.78 -24.13
N GLY A 413 27.07 25.55 -25.21
CA GLY A 413 28.29 26.21 -25.66
C GLY A 413 28.84 27.15 -24.57
N THR A 414 28.91 26.72 -23.32
CA THR A 414 30.04 27.04 -22.48
C THR A 414 31.22 26.33 -23.14
N GLU A 415 31.76 26.98 -24.19
CA GLU A 415 33.19 27.23 -24.19
C GLU A 415 33.61 27.28 -22.73
N ASP A 416 34.45 26.32 -22.32
CA ASP A 416 35.02 26.29 -20.98
C ASP A 416 35.28 27.76 -20.61
N PRO A 417 34.70 28.32 -19.54
CA PRO A 417 34.85 29.74 -19.25
C PRO A 417 36.33 30.14 -19.18
N CYS A 418 37.22 29.15 -18.99
CA CYS A 418 38.66 29.26 -19.06
C CYS A 418 39.22 29.21 -20.49
N SER A 419 38.56 28.57 -21.47
CA SER A 419 38.96 28.55 -22.89
C SER A 419 39.00 29.92 -23.57
N VAL A 420 38.42 30.96 -22.96
CA VAL A 420 38.59 32.35 -23.42
C VAL A 420 40.02 32.86 -23.22
N PHE A 421 40.80 32.21 -22.35
CA PHE A 421 42.20 32.54 -22.10
C PHE A 421 43.10 31.70 -23.00
N SER A 422 43.85 32.38 -23.87
CA SER A 422 44.74 31.76 -24.85
C SER A 422 46.18 31.55 -24.37
N ASP A 423 46.50 31.97 -23.15
CA ASP A 423 47.82 31.87 -22.55
C ASP A 423 47.74 31.52 -21.07
N CYS A 424 48.79 30.88 -20.57
CA CYS A 424 48.90 30.39 -19.20
C CYS A 424 48.73 31.52 -18.18
N ASP A 425 49.33 32.69 -18.42
CA ASP A 425 49.31 33.83 -17.50
C ASP A 425 47.88 34.34 -17.25
N SER A 426 47.12 34.56 -18.33
CA SER A 426 45.73 35.01 -18.27
C SER A 426 44.81 33.94 -17.70
N CYS A 427 45.11 32.67 -17.97
CA CYS A 427 44.38 31.51 -17.45
C CYS A 427 44.49 31.41 -15.93
N ALA A 428 45.71 31.37 -15.40
CA ALA A 428 45.99 31.20 -13.97
C ALA A 428 45.79 32.47 -13.14
N SER A 429 45.53 33.63 -13.77
CA SER A 429 45.24 34.90 -13.09
C SER A 429 43.76 35.26 -13.00
N SER A 430 42.87 34.39 -13.50
CA SER A 430 41.42 34.59 -13.45
C SER A 430 40.91 34.60 -12.00
N ALA A 431 40.52 35.77 -11.49
CA ALA A 431 39.99 35.92 -10.14
C ALA A 431 38.50 35.54 -9.99
N GLY A 432 37.79 35.36 -11.11
CA GLY A 432 36.34 35.12 -11.13
C GLY A 432 35.94 33.66 -11.33
N VAL A 433 36.83 32.84 -11.89
CA VAL A 433 36.62 31.42 -12.18
C VAL A 433 37.95 30.71 -11.96
N ALA A 434 37.93 29.62 -11.20
CA ALA A 434 39.11 28.82 -10.93
C ALA A 434 39.53 28.04 -12.20
N CYS A 435 40.58 28.54 -12.85
CA CYS A 435 41.10 28.05 -14.13
C CYS A 435 42.56 27.65 -13.97
N GLY A 436 42.99 26.62 -14.70
CA GLY A 436 44.40 26.24 -14.80
C GLY A 436 44.81 25.84 -16.21
N TRP A 437 46.10 25.94 -16.46
CA TRP A 437 46.69 25.68 -17.77
C TRP A 437 47.15 24.23 -17.87
N CYS A 438 46.74 23.55 -18.93
CA CYS A 438 47.11 22.17 -19.22
C CYS A 438 47.55 22.05 -20.68
N ASP A 439 48.81 21.67 -20.91
CA ASP A 439 49.38 21.30 -22.22
C ASP A 439 49.01 22.22 -23.39
N GLY A 440 48.97 23.54 -23.13
CA GLY A 440 48.69 24.55 -24.17
C GLY A 440 47.23 25.00 -24.27
N THR A 441 46.36 24.52 -23.38
CA THR A 441 44.96 24.92 -23.29
C THR A 441 44.58 25.29 -21.87
N CYS A 442 43.78 26.35 -21.71
CA CYS A 442 43.22 26.74 -20.43
C CYS A 442 41.91 25.97 -20.17
N MET A 443 41.76 25.42 -18.98
CA MET A 443 40.58 24.65 -18.59
C MET A 443 40.18 24.90 -17.13
N ALA A 444 38.92 24.64 -16.81
CA ALA A 444 38.43 24.78 -15.43
C ALA A 444 39.14 23.80 -14.47
N GLU A 445 39.42 24.24 -13.24
CA GLU A 445 40.06 23.42 -12.20
C GLU A 445 39.26 22.14 -11.88
N THR A 446 37.93 22.19 -11.98
CA THR A 446 37.05 21.01 -11.84
C THR A 446 37.34 19.89 -12.85
N ARG A 447 38.04 20.21 -13.95
CA ARG A 447 38.44 19.29 -15.01
C ARG A 447 39.93 18.91 -14.95
N GLN A 448 40.64 19.23 -13.87
CA GLN A 448 42.07 18.92 -13.73
C GLN A 448 42.41 17.44 -13.97
N GLY A 449 41.51 16.50 -13.62
CA GLY A 449 41.69 15.07 -13.86
C GLY A 449 41.72 14.66 -15.34
N GLU A 450 41.26 15.52 -16.25
CA GLU A 450 41.33 15.32 -17.70
C GLU A 450 42.69 15.76 -18.28
N CYS A 451 43.51 16.46 -17.50
CA CYS A 451 44.81 16.96 -17.95
C CYS A 451 45.81 15.82 -18.13
N GLY A 452 46.28 15.62 -19.37
CA GLY A 452 47.30 14.61 -19.69
C GLY A 452 48.72 14.97 -19.22
N GLY A 453 48.93 16.22 -18.81
CA GLY A 453 50.22 16.78 -18.43
C GLY A 453 50.21 17.44 -17.05
N THR A 454 51.12 18.40 -16.84
CA THR A 454 51.18 19.17 -15.60
C THR A 454 50.12 20.26 -15.64
N PHE A 455 49.17 20.20 -14.71
CA PHE A 455 48.17 21.24 -14.52
C PHE A 455 48.79 22.39 -13.71
N VAL A 456 48.77 23.59 -14.27
CA VAL A 456 49.33 24.80 -13.66
C VAL A 456 48.19 25.71 -13.22
N ASP A 457 48.01 25.87 -11.92
CA ASP A 457 46.94 26.69 -11.32
C ASP A 457 47.46 28.03 -10.76
N SER A 458 48.78 28.25 -10.80
CA SER A 458 49.42 29.46 -10.29
C SER A 458 50.06 30.28 -11.41
N ARG A 459 49.90 31.61 -11.33
CA ARG A 459 50.48 32.54 -12.31
C ARG A 459 52.01 32.45 -12.36
N SER A 460 52.64 32.21 -11.22
CA SER A 460 54.08 32.03 -11.10
C SER A 460 54.55 30.91 -12.01
N GLU A 461 53.96 29.73 -11.95
CA GLU A 461 54.36 28.56 -12.76
C GLU A 461 54.24 28.74 -14.28
N CYS A 462 53.47 29.73 -14.74
CA CYS A 462 53.32 30.05 -16.16
C CYS A 462 54.50 30.83 -16.77
N VAL A 463 55.36 31.43 -15.96
CA VAL A 463 56.42 32.33 -16.45
C VAL A 463 57.70 31.56 -16.77
N ASP A 464 58.05 31.49 -18.07
CA ASP A 464 59.34 30.98 -18.50
C ASP A 464 60.45 32.02 -18.25
N CYS A 465 61.18 31.82 -17.16
CA CYS A 465 62.28 32.68 -16.74
C CYS A 465 63.57 32.45 -17.54
N SER A 466 63.66 31.40 -18.36
CA SER A 466 64.90 31.01 -19.05
C SER A 466 65.37 32.04 -20.10
N GLY A 467 64.47 32.90 -20.57
CA GLY A 467 64.76 33.96 -21.54
C GLY A 467 65.52 35.17 -20.97
N TYR A 468 65.64 35.30 -19.64
CA TYR A 468 66.31 36.43 -19.01
C TYR A 468 67.79 36.13 -18.76
N GLY A 469 68.64 36.69 -19.61
CA GLY A 469 70.09 36.46 -19.59
C GLY A 469 70.86 37.22 -18.50
N ASP A 470 70.22 38.17 -17.82
CA ASP A 470 70.83 38.95 -16.75
C ASP A 470 69.88 39.16 -15.58
N CYS A 471 70.45 39.46 -14.41
CA CYS A 471 69.68 39.62 -13.19
C CYS A 471 68.64 40.75 -13.28
N GLY A 472 68.99 41.88 -13.91
CA GLY A 472 68.13 43.05 -13.95
C GLY A 472 66.85 42.81 -14.75
N SER A 473 66.98 42.10 -15.88
CA SER A 473 65.84 41.67 -16.69
C SER A 473 65.05 40.54 -16.04
N CYS A 474 65.71 39.66 -15.28
CA CYS A 474 65.08 38.57 -14.53
C CYS A 474 64.14 39.06 -13.43
N VAL A 475 64.63 39.88 -12.50
CA VAL A 475 63.85 40.34 -11.33
C VAL A 475 62.78 41.37 -11.70
N GLY A 476 62.83 41.91 -12.92
CA GLY A 476 61.90 42.92 -13.41
C GLY A 476 60.49 42.40 -13.74
N ASN A 477 60.32 41.09 -13.93
CA ASN A 477 59.03 40.47 -14.25
C ASN A 477 58.16 40.26 -12.99
N GLY A 478 58.78 40.09 -11.82
CA GLY A 478 58.07 39.92 -10.53
C GLY A 478 57.58 38.50 -10.23
N TYR A 479 57.83 37.55 -11.14
CA TYR A 479 57.56 36.11 -10.98
C TYR A 479 58.81 35.24 -11.20
N CYS A 480 59.94 35.89 -11.47
CA CYS A 480 61.24 35.28 -11.67
C CYS A 480 62.25 35.93 -10.74
N GLY A 481 63.17 35.14 -10.22
CA GLY A 481 64.29 35.62 -9.43
C GLY A 481 65.61 35.12 -9.96
N TRP A 482 66.65 35.90 -9.71
CA TRP A 482 67.99 35.57 -10.15
C TRP A 482 68.65 34.63 -9.15
N CYS A 483 69.13 33.50 -9.64
CA CYS A 483 69.97 32.60 -8.88
C CYS A 483 71.43 32.68 -9.37
N PRO A 484 72.37 33.15 -8.53
CA PRO A 484 73.79 33.17 -8.87
C PRO A 484 74.31 31.78 -9.26
N GLY A 485 74.75 31.65 -10.52
CA GLY A 485 75.29 30.41 -11.09
C GLY A 485 74.28 29.51 -11.78
N MET A 486 72.97 29.70 -11.56
CA MET A 486 71.90 28.98 -12.28
C MET A 486 71.16 29.88 -13.28
N GLY A 487 71.29 31.20 -13.15
CA GLY A 487 70.61 32.17 -14.01
C GLY A 487 69.23 32.53 -13.46
N CYS A 488 68.34 32.97 -14.34
CA CYS A 488 66.99 33.34 -13.96
C CYS A 488 66.10 32.10 -13.81
N VAL A 489 65.46 31.94 -12.66
CA VAL A 489 64.59 30.80 -12.35
C VAL A 489 63.25 31.29 -11.80
N ASN A 490 62.22 30.47 -11.91
CA ASN A 490 60.87 30.80 -11.47
C ASN A 490 60.76 30.76 -9.95
N ASP A 491 60.07 31.73 -9.32
CA ASP A 491 59.96 31.84 -7.86
C ASP A 491 59.41 30.58 -7.18
N GLU A 492 58.53 29.84 -7.85
CA GLU A 492 57.91 28.62 -7.32
C GLU A 492 58.61 27.33 -7.80
N SER A 493 59.71 27.44 -8.55
CA SER A 493 60.44 26.26 -9.03
C SER A 493 61.28 25.59 -7.94
N PRO A 494 61.47 24.25 -8.00
CA PRO A 494 62.42 23.55 -7.13
C PRO A 494 63.84 24.14 -7.19
N GLU A 495 64.25 24.67 -8.35
CA GLU A 495 65.54 25.31 -8.57
C GLU A 495 65.69 26.61 -7.76
N ALA A 496 64.63 27.42 -7.65
CA ALA A 496 64.62 28.60 -6.77
C ALA A 496 64.77 28.18 -5.30
N ALA A 497 64.04 27.15 -4.87
CA ALA A 497 64.12 26.64 -3.51
C ALA A 497 65.52 26.09 -3.15
N MET A 498 66.27 25.59 -4.14
CA MET A 498 67.64 25.10 -3.97
C MET A 498 68.71 26.22 -4.04
N CYS A 499 68.35 27.43 -4.45
CA CYS A 499 69.30 28.51 -4.63
C CYS A 499 69.64 29.25 -3.33
N SER A 500 70.84 29.05 -2.79
CA SER A 500 71.29 29.69 -1.52
C SER A 500 71.48 31.21 -1.60
N GLY A 501 71.30 31.82 -2.77
CA GLY A 501 71.48 33.26 -3.02
C GLY A 501 70.38 33.84 -3.89
N TYR A 502 69.18 33.28 -3.81
CA TYR A 502 68.03 33.67 -4.62
C TYR A 502 67.65 35.15 -4.43
N GLN A 503 67.50 35.87 -5.54
CA GLN A 503 67.21 37.31 -5.58
C GLN A 503 65.90 37.56 -6.32
N PRO A 504 64.74 37.58 -5.63
CA PRO A 504 63.42 37.74 -6.29
C PRO A 504 63.07 39.19 -6.65
N ALA A 505 63.77 40.18 -6.08
CA ALA A 505 63.37 41.59 -6.20
C ALA A 505 64.52 42.57 -6.50
N THR A 506 65.76 42.25 -6.14
CA THR A 506 66.91 43.14 -6.33
C THR A 506 68.18 42.38 -6.63
N CYS A 507 68.94 42.88 -7.60
CA CYS A 507 70.27 42.37 -7.95
C CYS A 507 71.32 43.02 -7.04
N MET A 508 71.98 42.21 -6.21
CA MET A 508 73.15 42.65 -5.41
C MET A 508 74.48 42.35 -6.09
#